data_AF-A0A2W4IPG0-F1
#
_entry.id   AF-A0A2W4IPG0-F1
#
_cell.length_a   1.000
_cell.length_b   1.000
_cell.length_c   1.000
_cell.angle_alpha   90.00
_cell.angle_beta   90.00
_cell.angle_gamma   90.00
#
_symmetry.space_group_name_H-M   'P 1'
#
loop_
_entity.id
_entity.type
_entity.pdbx_description
1 polymer ?
#
loop_
_entity_poly.entity_id
_entity_poly.type
_entity_poly.pdbx_seq_one_letter_code
_entity_poly.pdbx_strand_id
1 'polypeptide(L)'
;MAVQIRIDGGYQIEKALFFGYTYTHNGLINLASEVGEAMRYQQENEMIIIDYPGEYDLQDWTIKAFLGQNQKLNYLVWGKGKKFGIIQSPDVLEIEEVEGMDTWLYLGESIEKKLDQLELEGERIDLASLEKEE
;
A
#
# COMPACT_ATOMS: atom_id res chain seq x y z
N MET A 1 -1.45 15.06 10.61
CA MET A 1 -2.47 14.22 11.27
C MET A 1 -2.10 12.79 10.92
N ALA A 2 -1.76 11.99 11.94
CA ALA A 2 -1.14 10.67 11.78
C ALA A 2 -2.05 9.69 11.04
N VAL A 3 -1.48 8.99 10.05
CA VAL A 3 -2.09 7.81 9.46
C VAL A 3 -2.32 6.80 10.58
N GLN A 4 -3.58 6.44 10.85
CA GLN A 4 -3.87 5.38 11.81
C GLN A 4 -3.58 4.04 11.14
N ILE A 5 -2.42 3.46 11.48
CA ILE A 5 -2.01 2.12 11.06
C ILE A 5 -2.30 1.17 12.22
N ARG A 6 -3.16 0.19 12.01
CA ARG A 6 -3.36 -0.93 12.97
C ARG A 6 -2.83 -2.21 12.37
N ILE A 7 -2.14 -3.00 13.19
CA ILE A 7 -1.63 -4.33 12.82
C ILE A 7 -2.57 -5.37 13.43
N ASP A 8 -3.35 -6.05 12.60
CA ASP A 8 -4.21 -7.19 13.01
C ASP A 8 -4.04 -8.31 11.97
N GLY A 9 -2.82 -8.87 11.89
CA GLY A 9 -2.42 -9.79 10.81
C GLY A 9 -2.32 -9.14 9.42
N GLY A 10 -2.22 -7.81 9.38
CA GLY A 10 -2.08 -6.93 8.20
C GLY A 10 -2.14 -5.46 8.63
N TYR A 11 -1.85 -4.53 7.72
CA TYR A 11 -1.77 -3.09 7.96
C TYR A 11 -3.06 -2.36 7.53
N GLN A 12 -3.88 -1.96 8.49
CA GLN A 12 -5.08 -1.17 8.21
C GLN A 12 -4.74 0.32 8.08
N ILE A 13 -5.08 0.96 6.96
CA ILE A 13 -4.78 2.37 6.67
C ILE A 13 -6.08 3.17 6.54
N GLU A 14 -6.19 4.30 7.25
CA GLU A 14 -7.34 5.24 7.24
C GLU A 14 -8.70 4.56 7.48
N LYS A 15 -8.73 3.38 8.12
CA LYS A 15 -9.92 2.53 8.33
C LYS A 15 -10.68 2.15 7.05
N ALA A 16 -10.08 2.30 5.88
CA ALA A 16 -10.68 2.02 4.58
C ALA A 16 -9.89 0.95 3.80
N LEU A 17 -8.58 0.91 4.02
CA LEU A 17 -7.64 0.05 3.28
C LEU A 17 -7.02 -0.95 4.26
N PHE A 18 -6.70 -2.13 3.76
CA PHE A 18 -6.10 -3.21 4.55
C PHE A 18 -5.02 -3.90 3.73
N PHE A 19 -3.75 -3.72 4.07
CA PHE A 19 -2.60 -4.18 3.29
C PHE A 19 -1.89 -5.37 3.95
N GLY A 20 -1.40 -6.34 3.16
CA GLY A 20 -0.62 -7.48 3.69
C GLY A 20 -1.46 -8.38 4.59
N TYR A 21 -2.70 -8.66 4.17
CA TYR A 21 -3.68 -9.36 4.96
C TYR A 21 -3.41 -10.87 5.06
N THR A 22 -3.43 -11.39 6.28
CA THR A 22 -3.50 -12.85 6.52
C THR A 22 -4.95 -13.36 6.35
N TYR A 23 -5.93 -12.48 6.55
CA TYR A 23 -7.37 -12.76 6.40
C TYR A 23 -8.07 -11.60 5.68
N THR A 24 -8.95 -11.91 4.73
CA THR A 24 -9.69 -10.91 3.96
C THR A 24 -10.79 -10.27 4.80
N HIS A 25 -10.78 -8.94 4.90
CA HIS A 25 -11.80 -8.18 5.60
C HIS A 25 -12.98 -7.80 4.69
N ASN A 26 -14.19 -8.10 5.14
CA ASN A 26 -15.43 -7.62 4.52
C ASN A 26 -15.62 -6.12 4.76
N GLY A 27 -15.89 -5.36 3.70
CA GLY A 27 -16.14 -3.92 3.75
C GLY A 27 -14.90 -3.02 3.72
N LEU A 28 -13.69 -3.59 3.63
CA LEU A 28 -12.43 -2.87 3.43
C LEU A 28 -11.77 -3.30 2.11
N ILE A 29 -10.87 -2.45 1.60
CA ILE A 29 -10.10 -2.74 0.40
C ILE A 29 -8.84 -3.50 0.80
N ASN A 30 -8.79 -4.78 0.47
CA ASN A 30 -7.68 -5.68 0.80
C ASN A 30 -6.60 -5.58 -0.29
N LEU A 31 -5.39 -5.17 0.08
CA LEU A 31 -4.24 -4.99 -0.79
C LEU A 31 -3.24 -6.12 -0.53
N ALA A 32 -2.99 -6.97 -1.53
CA ALA A 32 -2.09 -8.11 -1.37
C ALA A 32 -0.63 -7.65 -1.37
N SER A 33 0.23 -8.30 -0.58
CA SER A 33 1.68 -8.00 -0.60
C SER A 33 2.38 -8.53 -1.86
N GLU A 34 1.85 -9.58 -2.47
CA GLU A 34 2.42 -10.29 -3.61
C GLU A 34 1.37 -10.47 -4.70
N VAL A 35 1.82 -10.59 -5.95
CA VAL A 35 0.91 -10.91 -7.07
C VAL A 35 0.28 -12.28 -6.84
N GLY A 36 -1.04 -12.30 -6.73
CA GLY A 36 -1.82 -13.53 -6.61
C GLY A 36 -2.01 -14.24 -7.95
N GLU A 37 -2.72 -15.37 -7.91
CA GLU A 37 -3.20 -16.00 -9.14
C GLU A 37 -4.20 -15.07 -9.83
N ALA A 38 -3.91 -14.79 -11.12
CA ALA A 38 -4.70 -13.89 -11.95
C ALA A 38 -6.21 -14.15 -11.82
N MET A 39 -6.98 -13.09 -11.54
CA MET A 39 -8.44 -13.08 -11.56
C MET A 39 -9.15 -13.84 -10.42
N ARG A 40 -8.81 -13.60 -9.15
CA ARG A 40 -9.84 -13.71 -8.09
C ARG A 40 -10.54 -12.36 -7.89
N TYR A 41 -11.14 -11.84 -8.96
CA TYR A 41 -12.32 -10.97 -8.83
C TYR A 41 -13.52 -11.85 -8.38
N GLN A 42 -13.40 -12.46 -7.21
CA GLN A 42 -14.54 -13.07 -6.54
C GLN A 42 -15.30 -11.94 -5.86
N GLN A 43 -16.26 -11.38 -6.58
CA GLN A 43 -17.39 -10.64 -6.02
C GLN A 43 -18.31 -11.59 -5.21
N GLU A 44 -17.74 -12.56 -4.49
CA GLU A 44 -18.46 -13.42 -3.55
C GLU A 44 -18.26 -12.79 -2.15
N ASN A 45 -19.30 -12.09 -1.66
CA ASN A 45 -19.41 -11.52 -0.31
C ASN A 45 -18.79 -10.13 -0.02
N GLU A 46 -18.82 -9.15 -0.92
CA GLU A 46 -18.40 -7.76 -0.60
C GLU A 46 -16.91 -7.60 -0.19
N MET A 47 -16.07 -8.58 -0.49
CA MET A 47 -14.61 -8.49 -0.33
C MET A 47 -13.99 -7.86 -1.56
N ILE A 48 -13.38 -6.69 -1.40
CA ILE A 48 -12.55 -6.09 -2.44
C ILE A 48 -11.12 -6.54 -2.18
N ILE A 49 -10.55 -7.26 -3.14
CA ILE A 49 -9.17 -7.73 -3.10
C ILE A 49 -8.45 -7.20 -4.34
N ILE A 50 -7.31 -6.56 -4.12
CA ILE A 50 -6.41 -6.07 -5.15
C ILE A 50 -5.13 -6.89 -5.04
N ASP A 51 -4.99 -7.88 -5.91
CA ASP A 51 -3.82 -8.76 -6.02
C ASP A 51 -3.13 -8.66 -7.39
N TYR A 52 -3.55 -7.69 -8.21
CA TYR A 52 -3.04 -7.49 -9.56
C TYR A 52 -2.68 -6.02 -9.81
N PRO A 53 -1.57 -5.71 -10.51
CA PRO A 53 -1.20 -4.34 -10.84
C PRO A 53 -2.24 -3.68 -11.75
N GLY A 54 -2.60 -2.44 -11.44
CA GLY A 54 -3.66 -1.71 -12.12
C GLY A 54 -4.17 -0.51 -11.33
N GLU A 55 -5.08 0.23 -11.92
CA GLU A 55 -5.74 1.38 -11.29
C GLU A 55 -7.16 1.00 -10.87
N TYR A 56 -7.46 1.21 -9.60
CA TYR A 56 -8.72 0.86 -8.96
C TYR A 56 -9.28 2.11 -8.29
N ASP A 57 -10.44 2.56 -8.70
CA ASP A 57 -11.14 3.68 -8.07
C ASP A 57 -12.34 3.16 -7.29
N LEU A 58 -12.29 3.28 -5.96
CA LEU A 58 -13.22 2.64 -5.03
C LEU A 58 -13.47 3.55 -3.83
N GLN A 59 -14.74 3.80 -3.50
CA GLN A 59 -15.14 4.54 -2.28
C GLN A 59 -14.44 5.91 -2.11
N ASP A 60 -14.31 6.70 -3.19
CA ASP A 60 -13.60 8.00 -3.20
C ASP A 60 -12.07 7.89 -2.91
N TRP A 61 -11.52 6.69 -3.06
CA TRP A 61 -10.09 6.41 -3.02
C TRP A 61 -9.64 5.86 -4.36
N THR A 62 -8.64 6.49 -4.94
CA THR A 62 -7.94 5.95 -6.10
C THR A 62 -6.70 5.20 -5.61
N ILE A 63 -6.64 3.92 -5.96
CA ILE A 63 -5.60 2.98 -5.58
C ILE A 63 -4.93 2.50 -6.84
N LYS A 64 -3.64 2.79 -6.98
CA LYS A 64 -2.83 2.35 -8.10
C LYS A 64 -1.83 1.32 -7.63
N ALA A 65 -2.04 0.08 -8.07
CA ALA A 65 -1.19 -1.05 -7.76
C ALA A 65 -0.08 -1.20 -8.81
N PHE A 66 1.17 -1.30 -8.36
CA PHE A 66 2.36 -1.45 -9.19
C PHE A 66 3.12 -2.72 -8.83
N LEU A 67 3.57 -3.44 -9.86
CA LEU A 67 4.42 -4.60 -9.69
C LEU A 67 5.88 -4.15 -9.58
N GLY A 68 6.50 -4.37 -8.43
CA GLY A 68 7.94 -4.13 -8.23
C GLY A 68 8.80 -5.37 -8.45
N GLN A 69 10.11 -5.22 -8.26
CA GLN A 69 11.03 -6.36 -8.22
C GLN A 69 10.60 -7.39 -7.16
N ASN A 70 10.86 -8.68 -7.43
CA ASN A 70 10.48 -9.84 -6.60
C ASN A 70 8.97 -10.13 -6.52
N GLN A 71 8.17 -9.74 -7.52
CA GLN A 71 6.72 -9.98 -7.54
C GLN A 71 5.95 -9.32 -6.37
N LYS A 72 6.56 -8.30 -5.74
CA LYS A 72 5.93 -7.54 -4.66
C LYS A 72 5.04 -6.45 -5.24
N LEU A 73 3.83 -6.34 -4.70
CA LEU A 73 2.89 -5.29 -5.08
C LEU A 73 3.08 -4.04 -4.24
N ASN A 74 3.05 -2.90 -4.90
CA ASN A 74 3.17 -1.57 -4.31
C ASN A 74 1.87 -0.84 -4.59
N TYR A 75 1.46 0.08 -3.74
CA TYR A 75 0.18 0.76 -3.86
C TYR A 75 0.34 2.25 -3.63
N LEU A 76 -0.08 3.06 -4.59
CA LEU A 76 -0.28 4.48 -4.37
C LEU A 76 -1.76 4.70 -4.14
N VAL A 77 -2.12 5.23 -2.98
CA VAL A 77 -3.50 5.48 -2.60
C VAL A 77 -3.69 6.96 -2.37
N TRP A 78 -4.58 7.58 -3.12
CA TRP A 78 -4.95 8.97 -2.88
C TRP A 78 -6.45 9.14 -2.87
N GLY A 79 -6.95 9.92 -1.91
CA GLY A 79 -8.37 10.11 -1.69
C GLY A 79 -8.60 11.03 -0.52
N LYS A 80 -9.78 11.66 -0.48
CA LYS A 80 -10.17 12.63 0.57
C LYS A 80 -9.15 13.75 0.82
N GLY A 81 -8.37 14.13 -0.21
CA GLY A 81 -7.35 15.17 -0.13
C GLY A 81 -6.04 14.75 0.55
N LYS A 82 -5.76 13.45 0.70
CA LYS A 82 -4.48 12.92 1.17
C LYS A 82 -3.94 11.87 0.20
N LYS A 83 -2.62 11.71 0.18
CA LYS A 83 -1.94 10.71 -0.63
C LYS A 83 -0.97 9.86 0.19
N PHE A 84 -1.02 8.56 -0.01
CA PHE A 84 -0.25 7.54 0.70
C PHE A 84 0.46 6.64 -0.31
N GLY A 85 1.76 6.46 -0.18
CA GLY A 85 2.52 5.49 -0.98
C GLY A 85 2.92 4.29 -0.15
N ILE A 86 2.35 3.12 -0.41
CA ILE A 86 2.75 1.83 0.15
C ILE A 86 3.80 1.21 -0.76
N ILE A 87 5.05 1.20 -0.31
CA ILE A 87 6.20 0.77 -1.10
C ILE A 87 6.87 -0.42 -0.43
N GLN A 88 6.91 -1.54 -1.12
CA GLN A 88 7.63 -2.75 -0.74
C GLN A 88 8.90 -2.98 -1.55
N SER A 89 9.01 -2.35 -2.72
CA SER A 89 10.16 -2.50 -3.61
C SER A 89 10.73 -1.12 -3.94
N PRO A 90 12.01 -0.86 -3.69
CA PRO A 90 12.62 0.44 -3.96
C PRO A 90 12.62 0.78 -5.46
N ASP A 91 12.60 -0.21 -6.34
CA ASP A 91 12.52 -0.04 -7.80
C ASP A 91 11.33 0.82 -8.24
N VAL A 92 10.16 0.68 -7.60
CA VAL A 92 8.97 1.44 -8.01
C VAL A 92 9.05 2.92 -7.68
N LEU A 93 9.93 3.33 -6.78
CA LEU A 93 10.11 4.76 -6.46
C LEU A 93 10.71 5.55 -7.62
N GLU A 94 11.32 4.88 -8.59
CA GLU A 94 11.88 5.54 -9.78
C GLU A 94 10.83 5.81 -10.86
N ILE A 95 9.58 5.39 -10.65
CA ILE A 95 8.48 5.66 -11.58
C ILE A 95 8.04 7.11 -11.36
N GLU A 96 7.93 7.90 -12.44
CA GLU A 96 7.51 9.32 -12.41
C GLU A 96 6.17 9.55 -11.69
N GLU A 97 5.34 8.51 -11.57
CA GLU A 97 4.05 8.57 -10.88
C GLU A 97 4.17 8.56 -9.35
N VAL A 98 5.35 8.23 -8.83
CA VAL A 98 5.64 8.04 -7.40
C VAL A 98 6.24 9.34 -6.83
N GLU A 99 5.56 10.46 -7.05
CA GLU A 99 5.95 11.78 -6.54
C GLU A 99 4.79 12.48 -5.83
N GLY A 100 5.10 13.26 -4.80
CA GLY A 100 4.14 14.12 -4.10
C GLY A 100 3.12 13.38 -3.23
N MET A 101 3.54 12.36 -2.49
CA MET A 101 2.72 11.70 -1.46
C MET A 101 2.81 12.46 -0.13
N ASP A 102 1.71 12.55 0.61
CA ASP A 102 1.71 13.12 1.97
C ASP A 102 2.41 12.17 2.95
N THR A 103 2.31 10.86 2.73
CA THR A 103 2.91 9.84 3.61
C THR A 103 3.40 8.64 2.80
N TRP A 104 4.57 8.14 3.17
CA TRP A 104 5.26 6.99 2.60
C TRP A 104 5.27 5.86 3.63
N LEU A 105 4.52 4.81 3.34
CA LEU A 105 4.47 3.58 4.10
C LEU A 105 5.42 2.59 3.42
N TYR A 106 6.54 2.25 4.03
CA TYR A 106 7.51 1.36 3.39
C TYR A 106 7.87 0.16 4.25
N LEU A 107 8.27 -0.93 3.58
CA LEU A 107 8.74 -2.15 4.23
C LEU A 107 10.23 -2.38 3.90
N GLY A 108 11.09 -1.87 4.78
CA GLY A 108 12.53 -2.17 4.76
C GLY A 108 13.44 -0.97 4.46
N GLU A 109 14.62 -0.98 5.09
CA GLU A 109 15.60 0.11 5.10
C GLU A 109 16.10 0.54 3.70
N SER A 110 16.04 -0.35 2.70
CA SER A 110 16.48 -0.01 1.33
C SER A 110 15.55 1.00 0.65
N ILE A 111 14.29 1.05 1.07
CA ILE A 111 13.28 1.95 0.50
C ILE A 111 13.45 3.35 1.10
N GLU A 112 13.70 3.43 2.40
CA GLU A 112 14.02 4.69 3.09
C GLU A 112 15.19 5.40 2.43
N LYS A 113 16.30 4.68 2.19
CA LYS A 113 17.48 5.25 1.52
C LYS A 113 17.15 5.78 0.14
N LYS A 114 16.22 5.16 -0.57
CA LYS A 114 15.86 5.57 -1.92
C LYS A 114 14.86 6.73 -1.94
N LEU A 115 13.91 6.76 -1.00
CA LEU A 115 13.09 7.94 -0.71
C LEU A 115 13.97 9.16 -0.42
N ASP A 116 15.07 8.94 0.33
CA ASP A 116 16.05 9.98 0.63
C ASP A 116 16.86 10.42 -0.60
N GLN A 117 17.35 9.47 -1.39
CA GLN A 117 18.07 9.74 -2.65
C GLN A 117 17.23 10.51 -3.68
N LEU A 118 15.93 10.23 -3.73
CA LEU A 118 14.98 10.88 -4.63
C LEU A 118 14.41 12.18 -4.04
N GLU A 119 14.84 12.57 -2.84
CA GLU A 119 14.38 13.77 -2.14
C GLU A 119 12.85 13.85 -2.02
N LEU A 120 12.18 12.69 -1.91
CA LEU A 120 10.73 12.63 -1.86
C LEU A 120 10.22 13.25 -0.56
N GLU A 121 9.38 14.27 -0.72
CA GLU A 121 8.67 14.95 0.37
C GLU A 121 7.53 14.07 0.91
N GLY A 122 7.24 14.17 2.22
CA GLY A 122 6.17 13.44 2.89
C GLY A 122 6.61 12.79 4.22
N GLU A 123 5.62 12.38 5.02
CA GLU A 123 5.84 11.65 6.27
C GLU A 123 6.31 10.22 5.98
N ARG A 124 7.46 9.79 6.51
CA ARG A 124 8.05 8.48 6.23
C ARG A 124 7.75 7.54 7.40
N ILE A 125 7.09 6.42 7.13
CA ILE A 125 6.67 5.44 8.13
C ILE A 125 7.17 4.06 7.69
N ASP A 126 8.12 3.52 8.46
CA ASP A 126 8.58 2.14 8.29
C ASP A 126 7.57 1.17 8.93
N LEU A 127 6.84 0.46 8.08
CA LEU A 127 5.88 -0.57 8.49
C LEU A 127 6.58 -1.72 9.21
N ALA A 128 7.79 -2.09 8.77
CA ALA A 128 8.57 -3.17 9.37
C ALA A 128 8.98 -2.90 10.83
N SER A 129 9.17 -1.62 11.19
CA SER A 129 9.42 -1.22 12.57
C SER A 129 8.17 -1.29 13.44
N LEU A 130 6.98 -1.08 12.87
CA LEU A 130 5.72 -1.20 13.60
C LEU A 130 5.40 -2.65 13.98
N GLU A 131 5.83 -3.64 13.18
CA GLU A 131 5.70 -5.07 13.52
C GLU A 131 6.54 -5.51 14.74
N LYS A 132 7.52 -4.72 15.17
CA LYS A 132 8.40 -5.07 16.31
C LYS A 132 7.95 -4.53 17.66
N GLU A 133 6.86 -3.76 17.73
CA GLU A 133 6.34 -3.18 18.98
C GLU A 133 5.22 -4.02 19.65
N GLU A 134 5.15 -5.33 19.39
CA GLU A 134 4.34 -6.28 20.20
C GLU A 134 5.18 -7.20 21.10
#